data_AF-A0A955QL34-F1
#
_entry.id   AF-A0A955QL34-F1
#
_cell.length_a   1.000
_cell.length_b   1.000
_cell.length_c   1.000
_cell.angle_alpha   90.00
_cell.angle_beta   90.00
_cell.angle_gamma   90.00
#
_symmetry.space_group_name_H-M   'P 1'
#
loop_
_entity.id
_entity.type
_entity.pdbx_description
1 polymer ?
#
loop_
_entity_poly.entity_id
_entity_poly.type
_entity_poly.pdbx_seq_one_letter_code
_entity_poly.pdbx_strand_id
1 'polypeptide(L)'
;RIKLVNREIGSPLRETFYERILNARSDQQFFRPGTPVAVQSLIQRSDEAVIRFIGAIEGAIGYVKISSVNDKVKVVFLLEEKGP
;
A
#
# COMPACT_ATOMS: atom_id res chain seq x y z
N ARG A 1 -2.33 -1.16 -16.43
CA ARG A 1 -1.43 -1.94 -15.54
C ARG A 1 -1.41 -1.27 -14.19
N ILE A 2 -1.63 -2.01 -13.10
CA ILE A 2 -1.65 -1.42 -11.75
C ILE A 2 -0.27 -1.56 -11.11
N LYS A 3 0.24 -0.47 -10.52
CA LYS A 3 1.49 -0.47 -9.76
C LYS A 3 1.18 -0.45 -8.27
N LEU A 4 1.46 -1.56 -7.60
CA LEU A 4 1.22 -1.75 -6.18
C LEU A 4 2.46 -1.25 -5.42
N VAL A 5 2.31 -0.17 -4.67
CA VAL A 5 3.36 0.43 -3.85
C VAL A 5 3.21 -0.11 -2.43
N ASN A 6 4.08 -1.06 -2.10
CA ASN A 6 4.10 -1.77 -0.84
C ASN A 6 5.20 -1.21 0.08
N ARG A 7 5.06 -1.49 1.38
CA ARG A 7 6.12 -1.27 2.37
C ARG A 7 7.03 -2.49 2.48
N GLU A 8 8.18 -2.32 3.11
CA GLU A 8 9.08 -3.43 3.44
C GLU A 8 8.43 -4.44 4.40
N ILE A 9 8.88 -5.70 4.37
CA ILE A 9 8.26 -6.81 5.11
C ILE A 9 8.16 -6.53 6.61
N GLY A 10 9.20 -5.95 7.21
CA GLY A 10 9.24 -5.59 8.63
C GLY A 10 8.50 -4.31 9.01
N SER A 11 7.77 -3.68 8.10
CA SER A 11 7.02 -2.46 8.40
C SER A 11 5.74 -2.79 9.18
N PRO A 12 5.50 -2.17 10.36
CA PRO A 12 4.24 -2.34 11.08
C PRO A 12 3.01 -1.97 10.23
N LEU A 13 3.15 -0.95 9.37
CA LEU A 13 2.07 -0.56 8.45
C LEU A 13 1.74 -1.65 7.43
N ARG A 14 2.75 -2.41 6.98
CA ARG A 14 2.53 -3.54 6.07
C ARG A 14 1.77 -4.64 6.78
N GLU A 15 2.20 -5.00 7.98
CA GLU A 15 1.55 -6.01 8.81
C GLU A 15 0.07 -5.68 9.00
N THR A 16 -0.24 -4.49 9.50
CA THR A 16 -1.62 -4.04 9.68
C THR A 16 -2.43 -4.07 8.38
N PHE A 17 -1.87 -3.59 7.26
CA PHE A 17 -2.56 -3.60 5.98
C PHE A 17 -2.82 -5.03 5.49
N TYR A 18 -1.81 -5.90 5.54
CA TYR A 18 -1.91 -7.27 5.06
C TYR A 18 -2.91 -8.08 5.88
N GLU A 19 -2.88 -7.96 7.19
CA GLU A 19 -3.80 -8.69 8.06
C GLU A 19 -5.23 -8.17 7.92
N ARG A 20 -5.43 -6.85 8.02
CA ARG A 20 -6.77 -6.26 8.11
C ARG A 20 -7.46 -6.07 6.76
N ILE A 21 -6.70 -5.90 5.67
CA ILE A 21 -7.25 -5.65 4.33
C ILE A 21 -7.11 -6.89 3.44
N LEU A 22 -5.95 -7.54 3.44
CA LEU A 22 -5.70 -8.68 2.56
C LEU A 22 -6.04 -10.04 3.19
N ASN A 23 -6.26 -10.09 4.51
CA ASN A 23 -6.35 -11.33 5.28
C ASN A 23 -5.18 -12.28 4.97
N ALA A 24 -3.97 -11.74 5.00
CA ALA A 24 -2.74 -12.39 4.60
C ALA A 24 -1.60 -12.03 5.57
N ARG A 25 -0.55 -12.87 5.61
CA ARG A 25 0.68 -12.56 6.34
C ARG A 25 1.50 -11.52 5.56
N SER A 26 2.22 -10.65 6.28
CA SER A 26 3.03 -9.59 5.67
C SER A 26 4.10 -10.11 4.69
N ASP A 27 4.57 -11.35 4.82
CA ASP A 27 5.56 -11.96 3.92
C ASP A 27 4.95 -12.50 2.61
N GLN A 28 3.63 -12.59 2.51
CA GLN A 28 2.97 -13.11 1.31
C GLN A 28 3.03 -12.11 0.15
N GLN A 29 3.00 -12.64 -1.07
CA GLN A 29 2.85 -11.80 -2.25
C GLN A 29 1.51 -11.07 -2.19
N PHE A 30 1.51 -9.81 -2.60
CA PHE A 30 0.31 -8.97 -2.57
C PHE A 30 -0.83 -9.54 -3.44
N PHE A 31 -0.48 -10.13 -4.58
CA PHE A 31 -1.44 -10.62 -5.56
C PHE A 31 -1.35 -12.13 -5.70
N ARG A 32 -2.47 -12.75 -6.08
CA ARG A 32 -2.54 -14.18 -6.39
C ARG A 32 -2.08 -14.42 -7.84
N PRO A 33 -1.30 -15.48 -8.10
CA PRO A 33 -1.03 -15.93 -9.46
C PRO A 33 -2.34 -16.11 -10.25
N GLY A 34 -2.35 -15.69 -11.52
CA GLY A 34 -3.53 -15.77 -12.38
C GLY A 34 -4.51 -14.60 -12.25
N THR A 35 -4.17 -13.54 -11.51
CA THR A 35 -4.98 -12.31 -11.54
C THR A 35 -5.04 -11.76 -12.98
N PRO A 36 -6.24 -11.42 -13.51
CA PRO A 36 -6.39 -11.02 -14.91
C PRO A 36 -5.79 -9.65 -15.21
N VAL A 37 -5.40 -8.91 -14.17
CA VAL A 37 -4.82 -7.58 -14.28
C VAL A 37 -3.31 -7.65 -14.15
N ALA A 38 -2.57 -7.15 -15.14
CA ALA A 38 -1.13 -7.02 -15.02
C ALA A 38 -0.78 -6.10 -13.84
N VAL A 39 -0.11 -6.68 -12.84
CA VAL A 39 0.31 -6.02 -11.60
C VAL A 39 1.83 -5.99 -11.50
N GLN A 40 2.35 -4.92 -10.92
CA GLN A 40 3.76 -4.81 -10.54
C GLN A 40 3.83 -4.32 -9.11
N SER A 41 4.51 -5.07 -8.24
CA SER A 41 4.73 -4.66 -6.85
C SER A 41 6.09 -3.99 -6.70
N LEU A 42 6.13 -2.86 -6.02
CA LEU A 42 7.33 -2.07 -5.71
C LEU A 42 7.39 -1.82 -4.21
N ILE A 43 8.60 -1.85 -3.64
CA ILE A 43 8.81 -1.64 -2.21
C ILE A 43 9.33 -0.23 -1.96
N GLN A 44 8.71 0.48 -1.00
CA GLN A 44 9.12 1.79 -0.52
C GLN A 44 9.28 1.77 1.00
N ARG A 45 10.29 2.49 1.51
CA ARG A 45 10.66 2.42 2.95
C ARG A 45 9.99 3.50 3.80
N SER A 46 9.50 4.59 3.22
CA SER A 46 8.85 5.69 3.94
C SER A 46 7.53 6.11 3.30
N ASP A 47 6.65 6.73 4.10
CA ASP A 47 5.39 7.30 3.62
C ASP A 47 5.64 8.36 2.53
N GLU A 48 6.65 9.21 2.73
CA GLU A 48 7.05 10.22 1.73
C GLU A 48 7.44 9.57 0.40
N ALA A 49 8.22 8.48 0.42
CA ALA A 49 8.62 7.77 -0.79
C ALA A 49 7.41 7.11 -1.48
N VAL A 50 6.46 6.57 -0.72
CA VAL A 50 5.19 6.06 -1.26
C VAL A 50 4.41 7.17 -1.94
N ILE A 51 4.19 8.30 -1.27
CA ILE A 51 3.43 9.44 -1.80
C ILE A 51 4.07 10.01 -3.05
N ARG A 52 5.39 10.23 -3.03
CA ARG A 52 6.14 10.72 -4.18
C ARG A 52 5.98 9.77 -5.38
N PHE A 53 6.05 8.46 -5.14
CA PHE A 53 5.90 7.48 -6.21
C PHE A 53 4.48 7.46 -6.78
N ILE A 54 3.45 7.45 -5.91
CA ILE A 54 2.06 7.43 -6.34
C ILE A 54 1.71 8.70 -7.12
N GLY A 55 2.09 9.87 -6.60
CA GLY A 55 1.81 11.15 -7.25
C GLY A 55 2.51 11.33 -8.60
N ALA A 56 3.62 10.61 -8.84
CA ALA A 56 4.35 10.69 -10.10
C ALA A 56 3.87 9.69 -11.17
N ILE A 57 3.09 8.67 -10.79
CA ILE A 57 2.84 7.52 -11.64
C ILE A 57 1.35 7.18 -11.67
N GLU A 58 0.73 7.43 -12.83
CA GLU A 58 -0.65 7.03 -13.06
C GLU A 58 -0.86 5.52 -12.88
N GLY A 59 -1.95 5.15 -12.23
CA GLY A 59 -2.29 3.76 -11.91
C GLY A 59 -1.47 3.14 -10.77
N ALA A 60 -0.71 3.93 -10.02
CA ALA A 60 -0.09 3.50 -8.78
C ALA A 60 -1.05 3.60 -7.59
N ILE A 61 -1.02 2.60 -6.70
CA ILE A 61 -1.80 2.55 -5.47
C ILE A 61 -0.97 1.95 -4.35
N GLY A 62 -1.11 2.47 -3.13
CA GLY A 62 -0.39 2.00 -1.95
C GLY A 62 -1.08 2.48 -0.67
N TYR A 63 -0.38 2.34 0.46
CA TYR A 63 -0.89 2.70 1.77
C TYR A 63 0.17 3.45 2.59
N VAL A 64 -0.28 4.44 3.37
CA VAL A 64 0.53 5.32 4.22
C VAL A 64 -0.26 5.67 5.49
N LYS A 65 0.39 6.29 6.48
CA LYS A 65 -0.33 6.88 7.61
C LYS A 65 -1.15 8.07 7.10
N ILE A 66 -2.36 8.24 7.64
CA ILE A 66 -3.25 9.35 7.24
C ILE A 66 -2.60 10.72 7.48
N SER A 67 -1.80 10.87 8.53
CA SER A 67 -1.05 12.08 8.85
C SER A 67 0.00 12.46 7.80
N SER A 68 0.39 11.54 6.92
CA SER A 68 1.35 11.79 5.84
C SER A 68 0.68 12.26 4.55
N VAL A 69 -0.64 12.09 4.41
CA VAL A 69 -1.38 12.39 3.17
C VAL A 69 -1.30 13.90 2.85
N ASN A 70 -1.14 14.21 1.56
CA ASN A 70 -1.14 15.58 1.04
C ASN A 70 -1.87 15.64 -0.32
N ASP A 71 -1.85 16.82 -0.94
CA ASP A 71 -2.52 17.15 -2.20
C ASP A 71 -2.04 16.35 -3.43
N LYS A 72 -0.93 15.61 -3.33
CA LYS A 72 -0.38 14.81 -4.44
C LYS A 72 -1.08 13.47 -4.63
N VAL A 73 -1.90 13.04 -3.67
CA VAL A 73 -2.54 11.73 -3.68
C VAL A 73 -4.00 11.83 -3.28
N LYS A 74 -4.81 10.89 -3.77
CA LYS A 74 -6.20 10.76 -3.38
C LYS A 74 -6.37 9.58 -2.44
N VAL A 75 -7.03 9.80 -1.31
CA VAL A 75 -7.43 8.73 -0.39
C VAL A 75 -8.66 8.02 -0.95
N VAL A 76 -8.59 6.69 -1.04
CA VAL A 76 -9.70 5.84 -1.51
C VAL A 76 -10.26 4.94 -0.42
N PHE A 77 -9.51 4.71 0.66
CA PHE A 77 -9.91 3.90 1.80
C PHE A 77 -9.16 4.39 3.05
N LEU A 78 -9.87 4.48 4.17
CA LEU A 78 -9.29 4.76 5.49
C LEU A 78 -9.49 3.55 6.39
N LEU A 79 -8.39 3.03 6.91
CA LEU A 79 -8.43 1.98 7.92
C LEU A 79 -8.41 2.63 9.30
N GLU A 80 -9.56 2.68 9.96
CA GLU A 80 -9.64 3.13 11.34
C GLU A 80 -9.16 2.00 12.28
N GLU A 81 -8.24 2.34 13.17
CA GLU A 81 -8.03 1.53 14.37
C GLU A 81 -9.17 1.86 15.32
N LYS A 82 -9.96 0.85 15.70
CA LYS A 82 -10.77 0.99 16.91
C LYS A 82 -9.75 1.10 18.04
N GLY A 83 -9.71 2.26 18.68
CA GLY A 83 -9.01 2.39 19.95
C GLY A 83 -9.49 1.33 20.96
N PRO A 84 -8.70 1.06 22.01
CA PRO A 84 -9.11 0.16 23.07
C PRO A 84 -10.49 0.52 23.65
#